data_AF-A0A819HIA4-F1
#
_entry.id   AF-A0A819HIA4-F1
#
_cell.length_a   1.000
_cell.length_b   1.000
_cell.length_c   1.000
_cell.angle_alpha   90.00
_cell.angle_beta   90.00
_cell.angle_gamma   90.00
#
_symmetry.space_group_name_H-M   'P 1'
#
loop_
_entity.id
_entity.type
_entity.pdbx_description
1 polymer ?
#
loop_
_entity_poly.entity_id
_entity_poly.type
_entity_poly.pdbx_seq_one_letter_code
_entity_poly.pdbx_strand_id
1 'polypeptide(L)'
;MVSNNIKIETFFVHDDGQYFPNNNHLSVIVYRQVFDSKTVSASKWEQLFKENNFGKSWRDGIFSFHHYHSTAHEALGCYGGRAQVRLGGDNEQVRKDIELVSGDCILIPVGVAHKNIGQDNDFAVV
;
A
#
# COMPACT_ATOMS: atom_id res chain seq x y z
N MET A 1 2.61 7.37 -18.83
CA MET A 1 3.79 6.48 -18.84
C MET A 1 4.31 6.40 -17.41
N VAL A 2 4.98 5.31 -17.06
CA VAL A 2 5.66 5.16 -15.77
C VAL A 2 6.80 6.18 -15.69
N SER A 3 7.03 6.75 -14.51
CA SER A 3 8.10 7.72 -14.25
C SER A 3 9.48 7.10 -14.44
N ASN A 4 10.42 7.88 -14.98
CA ASN A 4 11.82 7.45 -15.14
C ASN A 4 12.65 7.59 -13.85
N ASN A 5 12.12 8.25 -12.82
CA ASN A 5 12.77 8.45 -11.52
C ASN A 5 11.79 8.09 -10.40
N ILE A 6 11.67 6.80 -10.12
CA ILE A 6 10.87 6.29 -9.01
C ILE A 6 11.75 6.22 -7.77
N LYS A 7 11.34 6.91 -6.69
CA LYS A 7 11.95 6.72 -5.38
C LYS A 7 11.31 5.50 -4.72
N ILE A 8 12.15 4.58 -4.23
CA ILE A 8 11.70 3.37 -3.53
C ILE A 8 12.01 3.54 -2.04
N GLU A 9 10.99 3.32 -1.21
CA GLU A 9 11.12 3.25 0.25
C GLU A 9 10.80 1.83 0.70
N THR A 10 11.51 1.34 1.72
CA THR A 10 11.26 0.01 2.29
C THR A 10 11.09 0.11 3.80
N PHE A 11 10.13 -0.62 4.33
CA PHE A 11 9.80 -0.63 5.75
C PHE A 11 9.72 -2.08 6.24
N PHE A 12 10.61 -2.43 7.16
CA PHE A 12 10.48 -3.67 7.93
C PHE A 12 9.57 -3.41 9.12
N VAL A 13 8.51 -4.19 9.20
CA VAL A 13 7.57 -4.18 10.32
C VAL A 13 7.66 -5.56 10.93
N HIS A 14 8.31 -5.66 12.08
CA HIS A 14 8.56 -6.95 12.71
C HIS A 14 7.31 -7.48 13.42
N ASP A 15 7.17 -8.80 13.43
CA ASP A 15 6.16 -9.47 14.25
C ASP A 15 6.60 -9.37 15.71
N ASP A 16 5.70 -8.88 16.56
CA ASP A 16 5.91 -8.75 18.00
C ASP A 16 5.30 -9.89 18.80
N GLY A 17 4.72 -10.89 18.12
CA GLY A 17 4.09 -12.06 18.72
C GLY A 17 2.75 -11.76 19.38
N GLN A 18 2.13 -10.59 19.12
CA GLN A 18 0.86 -10.20 19.71
C GLN A 18 -0.34 -10.50 18.79
N TYR A 19 -1.36 -9.64 18.84
CA TYR A 19 -2.67 -9.85 18.20
C TYR A 19 -2.65 -9.78 16.67
N PHE A 20 -1.72 -9.02 16.09
CA PHE A 20 -1.63 -8.80 14.64
C PHE A 20 -0.32 -9.37 14.11
N PRO A 21 -0.37 -10.30 13.14
CA PRO A 21 0.86 -10.84 12.56
C PRO A 21 1.59 -9.76 11.75
N ASN A 22 2.88 -9.98 11.51
CA ASN A 22 3.67 -9.26 10.51
C ASN A 22 4.65 -10.20 9.78
N ASN A 23 5.31 -9.69 8.74
CA ASN A 23 6.29 -10.46 7.97
C ASN A 23 7.73 -10.13 8.39
N ASN A 24 8.38 -11.05 9.11
CA ASN A 24 9.77 -10.88 9.57
C ASN A 24 10.83 -11.06 8.46
N HIS A 25 10.43 -11.46 7.25
CA HIS A 25 11.35 -11.79 6.16
C HIS A 25 11.27 -10.82 4.98
N LEU A 26 10.12 -10.16 4.80
CA LEU A 26 9.84 -9.29 3.67
C LEU A 26 9.45 -7.90 4.15
N SER A 27 10.01 -6.87 3.54
CA SER A 27 9.65 -5.48 3.79
C SER A 27 8.43 -5.06 2.98
N VAL A 28 7.65 -4.13 3.52
CA VAL A 28 6.72 -3.33 2.74
C VAL A 28 7.52 -2.41 1.82
N ILE A 29 7.10 -2.28 0.57
CA ILE A 29 7.76 -1.44 -0.43
C ILE A 29 6.80 -0.34 -0.88
N VAL A 30 7.26 0.91 -0.86
CA VAL A 30 6.52 2.05 -1.41
C VAL A 30 7.28 2.60 -2.61
N TYR A 31 6.63 2.59 -3.77
CA TYR A 31 7.09 3.19 -5.00
C TYR A 31 6.45 4.58 -5.13
N ARG A 32 7.26 5.62 -4.97
CA ARG A 32 6.79 7.00 -5.04
C ARG A 32 6.67 7.47 -6.48
N GLN A 33 5.54 8.11 -6.79
CA GLN A 33 5.29 8.82 -8.06
C GLN A 33 5.60 7.95 -9.29
N VAL A 34 5.12 6.71 -9.28
CA VAL A 34 5.15 5.80 -10.44
C VAL A 34 4.42 6.43 -11.61
N PHE A 35 3.30 7.11 -11.33
CA PHE A 35 2.60 7.95 -12.28
C PHE A 35 2.52 9.40 -11.79
N ASP A 36 2.46 10.34 -12.72
CA ASP A 36 2.14 11.74 -12.42
C ASP A 36 0.72 11.83 -11.84
N SER A 37 0.60 12.41 -10.65
CA SER A 37 -0.65 12.57 -9.90
C SER A 37 -1.75 13.30 -10.67
N LYS A 38 -1.40 14.15 -11.66
CA LYS A 38 -2.36 14.86 -12.52
C LYS A 38 -2.93 13.99 -13.63
N THR A 39 -2.27 12.89 -13.96
CA THR A 39 -2.62 12.06 -15.12
C THR A 39 -2.92 10.62 -14.77
N VAL A 40 -2.63 10.19 -13.53
CA VAL A 40 -2.90 8.84 -13.05
C VAL A 40 -4.40 8.55 -13.10
N SER A 41 -4.73 7.29 -13.33
CA SER A 41 -6.10 6.80 -13.32
C SER A 41 -6.11 5.35 -12.89
N ALA A 42 -7.25 4.87 -12.41
CA ALA A 42 -7.40 3.46 -12.04
C ALA A 42 -6.96 2.52 -13.17
N SER A 43 -7.35 2.81 -14.43
CA SER A 43 -7.00 1.93 -15.55
C SER A 43 -5.51 1.88 -15.88
N LYS A 44 -4.72 2.90 -15.54
CA LYS A 44 -3.25 2.82 -15.65
C LYS A 44 -2.67 1.85 -14.63
N TRP A 45 -3.20 1.83 -13.40
CA TRP A 45 -2.80 0.87 -12.38
C TRP A 45 -3.24 -0.54 -12.72
N GLU A 46 -4.50 -0.74 -13.10
CA GLU A 46 -5.03 -2.05 -13.53
C GLU A 46 -4.17 -2.66 -14.65
N GLN A 47 -3.77 -1.85 -15.63
CA GLN A 47 -2.87 -2.29 -16.70
C GLN A 47 -1.48 -2.67 -16.16
N LEU A 48 -0.86 -1.80 -15.36
CA LEU A 48 0.48 -2.05 -14.82
C LEU A 48 0.50 -3.30 -13.92
N PHE A 49 -0.51 -3.47 -13.07
CA PHE A 49 -0.66 -4.65 -12.23
C PHE A 49 -0.83 -5.92 -13.06
N LYS A 50 -1.68 -5.89 -14.08
CA LYS A 50 -1.83 -7.02 -15.01
C LYS A 50 -0.52 -7.40 -15.69
N GLU A 51 0.25 -6.41 -16.16
CA GLU A 51 1.57 -6.62 -16.78
C GLU A 51 2.60 -7.21 -15.81
N ASN A 52 2.42 -7.00 -14.50
CA ASN A 52 3.27 -7.52 -13.42
C ASN A 52 2.66 -8.73 -12.68
N ASN A 53 1.68 -9.42 -13.28
CA ASN A 53 1.00 -10.59 -12.72
C ASN A 53 0.16 -10.35 -11.44
N PHE A 54 -0.10 -9.09 -11.09
CA PHE A 54 -1.13 -8.71 -10.12
C PHE A 54 -2.48 -8.60 -10.86
N GLY A 55 -3.21 -9.71 -10.90
CA GLY A 55 -4.52 -9.78 -11.56
C GLY A 55 -5.69 -9.49 -10.62
N LYS A 56 -6.91 -9.51 -11.18
CA LYS A 56 -8.18 -9.37 -10.44
C LYS A 56 -8.31 -8.06 -9.66
N SER A 57 -7.76 -6.96 -10.18
CA SER A 57 -7.90 -5.63 -9.59
C SER A 57 -9.36 -5.23 -9.37
N TRP A 58 -9.62 -4.52 -8.28
CA TRP A 58 -10.87 -3.81 -8.02
C TRP A 58 -10.54 -2.36 -7.68
N ARG A 59 -11.53 -1.52 -7.37
CA ARG A 59 -11.32 -0.11 -7.04
C ARG A 59 -12.03 0.18 -5.72
N ASP A 60 -11.29 0.65 -4.72
CA ASP A 60 -11.85 0.97 -3.40
C ASP A 60 -10.88 1.88 -2.61
N GLY A 61 -11.03 1.93 -1.28
CA GLY A 61 -10.07 2.46 -0.33
C GLY A 61 -9.34 1.37 0.47
N ILE A 62 -8.79 1.77 1.62
CA ILE A 62 -8.18 0.88 2.62
C ILE A 62 -9.08 0.89 3.85
N PHE A 63 -9.36 -0.28 4.44
CA PHE A 63 -10.20 -0.36 5.64
C PHE A 63 -9.61 0.42 6.82
N SER A 64 -10.48 1.04 7.61
CA SER A 64 -10.11 1.80 8.82
C SER A 64 -9.83 0.94 10.04
N PHE A 65 -10.02 -0.38 9.94
CA PHE A 65 -9.66 -1.35 10.95
C PHE A 65 -8.45 -2.19 10.51
N HIS A 66 -7.69 -2.70 11.47
CA HIS A 66 -6.56 -3.58 11.16
C HIS A 66 -7.02 -4.85 10.46
N HIS A 67 -6.40 -5.13 9.33
CA HIS A 67 -6.58 -6.34 8.56
C HIS A 67 -5.24 -6.79 8.00
N TYR A 68 -5.18 -8.04 7.55
CA TYR A 68 -4.01 -8.62 6.91
C TYR A 68 -4.48 -9.73 5.98
N HIS A 69 -3.66 -10.05 4.99
CA HIS A 69 -3.88 -11.18 4.09
C HIS A 69 -2.96 -12.32 4.51
N SER A 70 -3.53 -13.47 4.91
CA SER A 70 -2.76 -14.60 5.43
C SER A 70 -2.00 -15.40 4.36
N THR A 71 -2.39 -15.27 3.09
CA THR A 71 -1.82 -16.07 1.98
C THR A 71 -1.45 -15.27 0.74
N ALA A 72 -1.62 -13.94 0.74
CA ALA A 72 -1.43 -13.12 -0.46
C ALA A 72 -0.64 -11.85 -0.15
N HIS A 73 0.19 -11.45 -1.12
CA HIS A 73 0.69 -10.08 -1.21
C HIS A 73 -0.39 -9.17 -1.75
N GLU A 74 -0.37 -7.90 -1.35
CA GLU A 74 -1.30 -6.90 -1.82
C GLU A 74 -0.53 -5.74 -2.45
N ALA A 75 -0.92 -5.35 -3.65
CA ALA A 75 -0.39 -4.17 -4.32
C ALA A 75 -1.53 -3.17 -4.46
N LEU A 76 -1.32 -1.94 -3.99
CA LEU A 76 -2.32 -0.87 -4.06
C LEU A 76 -1.75 0.31 -4.83
N GLY A 77 -2.48 0.74 -5.86
CA GLY A 77 -2.10 1.86 -6.73
C GLY A 77 -2.99 3.06 -6.45
N CYS A 78 -2.45 4.12 -5.85
CA CYS A 78 -3.21 5.33 -5.53
C CYS A 78 -3.47 6.17 -6.78
N TYR A 79 -4.72 6.46 -7.09
CA TYR A 79 -5.11 7.30 -8.22
C TYR A 79 -5.96 8.52 -7.85
N GLY A 80 -6.30 8.68 -6.57
CA GLY A 80 -7.05 9.83 -6.06
C GLY A 80 -6.65 10.16 -4.62
N GLY A 81 -6.66 11.46 -4.27
CA GLY A 81 -6.41 11.96 -2.93
C GLY A 81 -5.11 11.50 -2.27
N ARG A 82 -5.18 11.38 -0.93
CA ARG A 82 -4.14 10.81 -0.06
C ARG A 82 -4.74 10.01 1.09
N ALA A 83 -3.96 9.10 1.66
CA ALA A 83 -4.28 8.44 2.92
C ALA A 83 -3.04 8.29 3.81
N GLN A 84 -3.27 8.30 5.11
CA GLN A 84 -2.32 7.86 6.13
C GLN A 84 -2.61 6.39 6.42
N VAL A 85 -1.60 5.54 6.20
CA VAL A 85 -1.70 4.09 6.37
C VAL A 85 -0.76 3.68 7.49
N ARG A 86 -1.32 2.99 8.50
CA ARG A 86 -0.54 2.29 9.51
C ARG A 86 -0.18 0.92 8.98
N LEU A 87 1.10 0.59 9.04
CA LEU A 87 1.67 -0.73 8.81
C LEU A 87 2.05 -1.33 10.17
N GLY A 88 1.75 -2.60 10.37
CA GLY A 88 1.86 -3.28 11.66
C GLY A 88 0.63 -3.13 12.54
N GLY A 89 0.64 -3.85 13.66
CA GLY A 89 -0.34 -3.74 14.73
C GLY A 89 -0.19 -2.44 15.54
N ASP A 90 -0.80 -2.41 16.72
CA ASP A 90 -0.80 -1.18 17.55
C ASP A 90 0.52 -0.93 18.31
N ASN A 91 1.45 -1.89 18.34
CA ASN A 91 2.72 -1.73 19.04
C ASN A 91 3.60 -0.66 18.38
N GLU A 92 3.80 0.44 19.13
CA GLU A 92 4.49 1.64 18.66
C GLU A 92 5.96 1.38 18.27
N GLN A 93 6.58 0.35 18.84
CA GLN A 93 8.00 0.04 18.60
C GLN A 93 8.25 -0.62 17.25
N VAL A 94 7.23 -1.28 16.68
CA VAL A 94 7.36 -2.06 15.44
C VAL A 94 6.49 -1.53 14.31
N ARG A 95 5.42 -0.76 14.61
CA ARG A 95 4.54 -0.19 13.60
C ARG A 95 5.20 0.94 12.81
N LYS A 96 4.66 1.21 11.63
CA LYS A 96 5.08 2.32 10.79
C LYS A 96 3.88 3.02 10.17
N ASP A 97 3.73 4.30 10.42
CA ASP A 97 2.74 5.12 9.74
C ASP A 97 3.39 5.78 8.51
N ILE A 98 2.71 5.70 7.36
CA ILE A 98 3.15 6.27 6.08
C ILE A 98 2.02 7.05 5.41
N GLU A 99 2.38 8.05 4.62
CA GLU A 99 1.44 8.69 3.70
C GLU A 99 1.51 8.00 2.34
N LEU A 100 0.35 7.76 1.72
CA LEU A 100 0.20 7.35 0.32
C LEU A 100 -0.53 8.47 -0.42
N VAL A 101 0.05 8.99 -1.50
CA VAL A 101 -0.56 10.04 -2.33
C VAL A 101 -0.82 9.53 -3.75
N SER A 102 -1.73 10.19 -4.46
CA SER A 102 -2.01 9.89 -5.88
C SER A 102 -0.71 9.79 -6.70
N GLY A 103 -0.57 8.69 -7.45
CA GLY A 103 0.64 8.35 -8.22
C GLY A 103 1.59 7.40 -7.50
N ASP A 104 1.44 7.16 -6.20
CA ASP A 104 2.23 6.19 -5.44
C ASP A 104 1.63 4.77 -5.52
N CYS A 105 2.49 3.76 -5.39
CA CYS A 105 2.10 2.36 -5.20
C CYS A 105 2.74 1.79 -3.94
N ILE A 106 2.00 0.97 -3.21
CA ILE A 106 2.49 0.20 -2.07
C ILE A 106 2.33 -1.30 -2.34
N LEU A 107 3.39 -2.06 -2.07
CA LEU A 107 3.38 -3.52 -2.05
C LEU A 107 3.53 -3.99 -0.61
N ILE A 108 2.47 -4.64 -0.11
CA ILE A 108 2.34 -5.14 1.26
C ILE A 108 2.55 -6.65 1.23
N PRO A 109 3.59 -7.17 1.90
CA PRO A 109 3.80 -8.60 2.00
C PRO A 109 2.68 -9.31 2.77
N VAL A 110 2.54 -10.60 2.48
CA VAL A 110 1.63 -11.50 3.18
C VAL A 110 1.90 -11.42 4.68
N GLY A 111 0.82 -11.37 5.45
CA GLY A 111 0.87 -11.32 6.91
C GLY A 111 1.12 -9.94 7.52
N VAL A 112 1.47 -8.90 6.75
CA VAL A 112 1.63 -7.54 7.31
C VAL A 112 0.27 -6.93 7.59
N ALA A 113 -0.02 -6.69 8.88
CA ALA A 113 -1.21 -5.96 9.27
C ALA A 113 -1.15 -4.51 8.82
N HIS A 114 -2.29 -3.95 8.44
CA HIS A 114 -2.37 -2.54 8.09
C HIS A 114 -3.79 -1.99 8.23
N LYS A 115 -3.91 -0.66 8.29
CA LYS A 115 -5.19 0.07 8.28
C LYS A 115 -5.02 1.51 7.79
N ASN A 116 -6.13 2.07 7.33
CA ASN A 116 -6.28 3.49 7.12
C ASN A 116 -6.51 4.22 8.46
N ILE A 117 -5.72 5.26 8.73
CA ILE A 117 -5.86 6.11 9.93
C ILE A 117 -6.29 7.55 9.60
N GLY A 118 -6.57 7.85 8.34
CA GLY A 118 -7.08 9.14 7.86
C GLY A 118 -6.88 9.28 6.35
N GLN A 119 -7.82 9.94 5.66
CA GLN A 119 -7.75 10.11 4.21
C GLN A 119 -8.47 11.38 3.73
N ASP A 120 -8.12 11.83 2.52
CA ASP A 120 -8.89 12.84 1.78
C ASP A 120 -10.23 12.24 1.29
N ASN A 121 -11.22 13.09 1.02
CA ASN A 121 -12.55 12.65 0.55
C ASN A 121 -12.53 11.94 -0.80
N ASP A 122 -11.52 12.23 -1.63
CA ASP A 122 -11.33 11.69 -2.96
C ASP A 122 -10.25 10.58 -2.99
N PHE A 123 -9.83 10.07 -1.83
CA PHE A 123 -8.88 8.96 -1.77
C PHE A 123 -9.42 7.71 -2.48
N ALA A 124 -8.61 7.16 -3.38
CA ALA A 124 -8.96 5.95 -4.09
C ALA A 124 -7.73 5.16 -4.56
N VAL A 125 -7.81 3.83 -4.42
CA VAL A 125 -6.80 2.86 -4.83
C VAL A 125 -7.40 1.78 -5.74
N VAL A 126 -6.53 1.20 -6.57
CA VAL A 126 -6.75 -0.06 -7.29
C VAL A 126 -6.03 -1.17 -6.55
#